data_AF-D0N0Z6-F1
#
_entry.id   AF-D0N0Z6-F1
#
_cell.length_a   1.000
_cell.length_b   1.000
_cell.length_c   1.000
_cell.angle_alpha   90.00
_cell.angle_beta   90.00
_cell.angle_gamma   90.00
#
_symmetry.space_group_name_H-M   'P 1'
#
loop_
_entity.id
_entity.type
_entity.pdbx_description
1 polymer ?
#
loop_
_entity_poly.entity_id
_entity_poly.type
_entity_poly.pdbx_seq_one_letter_code
_entity_poly.pdbx_strand_id
1 'polypeptide(L)'
;MLLAIDNTNLPVIQSTQKNVTPDRVTVPTQPEEFSPKTPVGSAAYEAPFVLEDGSESTSALASLQSTMTEIRVLFTRTAQNILRHRSLLVQHVVLSLVLALFGGLIFNNVSDNLAGFQNRMGAFYFILTFFGFASLSSMDLFISERPIFLRETGAMYYGAFSYFLAKMTLDSLLLRVLPASIFACIFYWIMALQASAERFLLFWLTLWCC
;
A
#
# COMPACT_ATOMS: atom_id res chain seq x y z
N MET A 1 -26.14 24.26 71.79
CA MET A 1 -25.31 24.61 70.62
C MET A 1 -26.17 24.35 69.40
N LEU A 2 -27.10 25.25 69.06
CA LEU A 2 -26.94 26.36 68.10
C LEU A 2 -26.44 25.86 66.73
N LEU A 3 -27.06 26.07 65.56
CA LEU A 3 -28.35 26.68 65.15
C LEU A 3 -28.66 26.18 63.73
N ALA A 4 -29.95 25.98 63.47
CA ALA A 4 -30.54 25.99 62.14
C ALA A 4 -30.46 27.41 61.52
N ILE A 5 -30.13 27.52 60.25
CA ILE A 5 -30.39 28.69 59.38
C ILE A 5 -30.63 28.08 57.99
N ASP A 6 -31.87 27.77 57.64
CA ASP A 6 -32.91 28.65 57.10
C ASP A 6 -32.61 29.16 55.69
N ASN A 7 -33.53 28.79 54.82
CA ASN A 7 -33.52 28.90 53.38
C ASN A 7 -34.60 29.91 53.00
N THR A 8 -34.33 31.20 53.16
CA THR A 8 -35.18 32.28 52.63
C THR A 8 -34.37 33.56 52.40
N ASN A 9 -34.74 34.30 51.34
CA ASN A 9 -34.39 35.69 50.99
C ASN A 9 -33.54 35.91 49.72
N LEU A 10 -34.27 35.91 48.61
CA LEU A 10 -34.08 36.71 47.38
C LEU A 10 -33.61 38.15 47.66
N PRO A 11 -32.90 38.80 46.71
CA PRO A 11 -33.62 39.60 45.71
C PRO A 11 -33.10 39.45 44.27
N VAL A 12 -34.06 39.38 43.35
CA VAL A 12 -33.94 39.75 41.94
C VAL A 12 -33.72 41.26 41.85
N ILE A 13 -32.73 41.72 41.07
CA ILE A 13 -32.82 42.84 40.10
C ILE A 13 -31.54 42.89 39.25
N GLN A 14 -31.78 43.13 37.96
CA GLN A 14 -30.89 43.19 36.80
C GLN A 14 -29.86 44.33 36.83
N SER A 15 -28.72 44.14 36.15
CA SER A 15 -28.14 45.18 35.27
C SER A 15 -27.04 44.63 34.34
N THR A 16 -27.32 44.71 33.03
CA THR A 16 -26.40 45.15 31.97
C THR A 16 -25.35 44.17 31.40
N GLN A 17 -25.74 43.56 30.28
CA GLN A 17 -25.02 43.53 28.98
C GLN A 17 -23.48 43.43 29.00
N LYS A 18 -22.98 42.22 28.74
CA LYS A 18 -21.91 42.07 27.73
C LYS A 18 -22.08 40.74 27.00
N ASN A 19 -22.71 40.85 25.83
CA ASN A 19 -22.87 39.84 24.80
C ASN A 19 -21.50 39.24 24.43
N VAL A 20 -21.21 38.01 24.88
CA VAL A 20 -20.10 37.19 24.37
C VAL A 20 -20.59 35.74 24.34
N THR A 21 -21.16 35.37 23.21
CA THR A 21 -21.43 33.98 22.84
C THR A 21 -20.10 33.22 22.83
N PRO A 22 -20.00 32.01 23.41
CA PRO A 22 -18.88 31.14 23.09
C PRO A 22 -18.98 30.82 21.60
N ASP A 23 -18.04 31.33 20.80
CA ASP A 23 -17.96 31.07 19.37
C ASP A 23 -17.89 29.57 19.17
N ARG A 24 -19.06 29.00 18.84
CA ARG A 24 -19.17 27.79 18.05
C ARG A 24 -18.31 28.05 16.82
N VAL A 25 -17.13 27.42 16.77
CA VAL A 25 -16.35 27.30 15.54
C VAL A 25 -17.28 26.59 14.55
N THR A 26 -18.02 27.41 13.82
CA THR A 26 -18.88 27.01 12.75
C THR A 26 -17.90 26.76 11.63
N VAL A 27 -17.50 25.50 11.44
CA VAL A 27 -16.85 25.08 10.21
C VAL A 27 -17.76 25.57 9.09
N PRO A 28 -17.29 26.44 8.18
CA PRO A 28 -18.12 26.91 7.09
C PRO A 28 -18.53 25.69 6.27
N THR A 29 -19.80 25.32 6.38
CA THR A 29 -20.48 24.46 5.42
C THR A 29 -20.71 25.31 4.16
N GLN A 30 -19.64 25.55 3.41
CA GLN A 30 -19.73 25.93 2.01
C GLN A 30 -18.74 25.03 1.28
N PRO A 31 -19.18 24.18 0.34
CA PRO A 31 -18.25 23.62 -0.61
C PRO A 31 -17.64 24.82 -1.34
N GLU A 32 -16.35 25.10 -1.13
CA GLU A 32 -15.63 25.98 -2.04
C GLU A 32 -15.81 25.38 -3.43
N GLU A 33 -16.55 26.12 -4.24
CA GLU A 33 -16.81 25.82 -5.63
C GLU A 33 -15.45 25.74 -6.31
N PHE A 34 -15.00 24.52 -6.60
CA PHE A 34 -13.86 24.29 -7.46
C PHE A 34 -14.20 24.89 -8.82
N SER A 35 -13.76 26.13 -9.03
CA SER A 35 -13.87 26.82 -10.30
C SER A 35 -12.75 26.30 -11.20
N PRO A 36 -13.04 25.46 -12.22
CA PRO A 36 -12.06 25.16 -13.24
C PRO A 36 -11.65 26.47 -13.91
N LYS A 37 -10.35 26.76 -14.00
CA LYS A 37 -9.80 27.96 -14.66
C LYS A 37 -10.10 28.05 -16.16
N THR A 38 -10.86 27.10 -16.69
CA THR A 38 -11.27 27.02 -18.08
C THR A 38 -12.76 26.70 -18.13
N PRO A 39 -13.59 27.53 -18.79
CA PRO A 39 -15.00 27.22 -18.97
C PRO A 39 -15.16 25.92 -19.76
N VAL A 40 -16.11 25.08 -19.34
CA VAL A 40 -16.59 23.92 -20.10
C VAL A 40 -17.19 24.48 -21.40
N GLY A 41 -16.43 24.44 -22.50
CA GLY A 41 -16.71 25.27 -23.67
C GLY A 41 -15.51 26.01 -24.30
N SER A 42 -14.26 25.87 -23.80
CA SER A 42 -13.06 26.40 -24.49
C SER A 42 -12.44 25.46 -25.54
N ALA A 43 -12.05 25.94 -26.72
CA ALA A 43 -11.46 25.16 -27.85
C ALA A 43 -10.42 24.06 -27.49
N ALA A 44 -9.77 24.12 -26.33
CA ALA A 44 -8.94 23.05 -25.77
C ALA A 44 -9.69 21.73 -25.45
N TYR A 45 -11.01 21.73 -25.16
CA TYR A 45 -11.81 20.49 -25.03
C TYR A 45 -12.28 19.95 -26.37
N GLU A 46 -12.26 20.78 -27.40
CA GLU A 46 -12.89 20.54 -28.70
C GLU A 46 -11.88 20.12 -29.77
N ALA A 47 -10.61 19.98 -29.40
CA ALA A 47 -9.59 19.44 -30.28
C ALA A 47 -10.05 18.05 -30.74
N PRO A 48 -10.33 17.85 -32.04
CA PRO A 48 -10.63 16.54 -32.57
C PRO A 48 -9.48 15.61 -32.19
N PHE A 49 -9.83 14.42 -31.71
CA PHE A 49 -8.90 13.30 -31.70
C PHE A 49 -8.57 12.99 -33.16
N VAL A 50 -7.56 13.69 -33.69
CA VAL A 50 -7.01 13.47 -35.02
C VAL A 50 -6.28 12.13 -34.97
N LEU A 51 -6.92 11.11 -35.54
CA LEU A 51 -6.23 9.90 -35.95
C LEU A 51 -5.35 10.27 -37.16
N GLU A 52 -4.10 10.64 -36.89
CA GLU A 52 -3.07 10.72 -37.93
C GLU A 52 -2.66 9.29 -38.33
N ASP A 53 -3.44 8.76 -39.26
CA ASP A 53 -3.28 7.46 -39.91
C ASP A 53 -1.98 7.49 -40.75
N GLY A 54 -0.91 6.85 -40.24
CA GLY A 54 0.37 6.73 -40.97
C GLY A 54 1.66 6.76 -40.15
N SER A 55 1.63 7.00 -38.84
CA SER A 55 2.82 7.06 -37.96
C SER A 55 2.73 6.22 -36.67
N GLU A 56 1.87 5.19 -36.67
CA GLU A 56 1.43 4.46 -35.48
C GLU A 56 2.55 3.87 -34.61
N SER A 57 3.72 3.55 -35.18
CA SER A 57 4.84 2.99 -34.39
C SER A 57 5.65 4.06 -33.65
N THR A 58 5.75 5.28 -34.18
CA THR A 58 6.62 6.33 -33.62
C THR A 58 5.88 7.21 -32.62
N SER A 59 4.57 7.44 -32.84
CA SER A 59 3.69 8.17 -31.93
C SER A 59 3.32 7.34 -30.69
N ALA A 60 3.15 6.02 -30.84
CA ALA A 60 3.00 5.10 -29.71
C ALA A 60 4.26 5.08 -28.84
N LEU A 61 5.45 5.00 -29.45
CA LEU A 61 6.70 5.03 -28.68
C LEU A 61 6.96 6.39 -28.02
N ALA A 62 6.59 7.52 -28.64
CA ALA A 62 6.68 8.84 -28.03
C ALA A 62 5.68 9.01 -26.86
N SER A 63 4.46 8.52 -27.01
CA SER A 63 3.45 8.46 -25.95
C SER A 63 3.90 7.58 -24.78
N LEU A 64 4.51 6.42 -25.07
CA LEU A 64 5.10 5.51 -24.10
C LEU A 64 6.31 6.11 -23.39
N GLN A 65 7.16 6.87 -24.09
CA GLN A 65 8.29 7.57 -23.45
C GLN A 65 7.81 8.63 -22.44
N SER A 66 6.72 9.34 -22.77
CA SER A 66 6.09 10.29 -21.84
C SER A 66 5.48 9.57 -20.63
N THR A 67 4.73 8.49 -20.84
CA THR A 67 4.13 7.71 -19.74
C THR A 67 5.17 6.99 -18.89
N MET A 68 6.27 6.50 -19.45
CA MET A 68 7.37 5.89 -18.67
C MET A 68 8.07 6.91 -17.78
N THR A 69 8.22 8.15 -18.27
CA THR A 69 8.80 9.24 -17.49
C THR A 69 7.86 9.64 -16.36
N GLU A 70 6.56 9.75 -16.63
CA GLU A 70 5.52 9.99 -15.62
C GLU A 70 5.50 8.89 -14.56
N ILE A 71 5.48 7.62 -14.97
CA ILE A 71 5.52 6.46 -14.07
C ILE A 71 6.78 6.47 -13.21
N ARG A 72 7.96 6.78 -13.75
CA ARG A 72 9.22 6.83 -12.97
C ARG A 72 9.20 7.94 -11.91
N VAL A 73 8.73 9.13 -12.29
CA VAL A 73 8.62 10.27 -11.36
C VAL A 73 7.63 9.93 -10.24
N LEU A 74 6.48 9.39 -10.61
CA LEU A 74 5.42 8.99 -9.69
C LEU A 74 5.85 7.83 -8.78
N PHE A 75 6.56 6.84 -9.34
CA PHE A 75 7.14 5.73 -8.60
C PHE A 75 8.13 6.22 -7.55
N THR A 76 9.03 7.14 -7.92
CA THR A 76 10.03 7.70 -6.98
C THR A 76 9.35 8.45 -5.83
N ARG A 77 8.34 9.27 -6.13
CA ARG A 77 7.58 10.02 -5.13
C ARG A 77 6.80 9.07 -4.20
N THR A 78 6.16 8.06 -4.77
CA THR A 78 5.36 7.09 -4.01
C THR A 78 6.26 6.18 -3.18
N ALA A 79 7.44 5.81 -3.68
CA ALA A 79 8.44 5.02 -2.96
C ALA A 79 8.92 5.76 -1.71
N GLN A 80 9.21 7.05 -1.84
CA GLN A 80 9.58 7.87 -0.68
C GLN A 80 8.45 7.98 0.35
N ASN A 81 7.19 8.06 -0.11
CA ASN A 81 6.03 8.10 0.78
C ASN A 81 5.85 6.79 1.57
N ILE A 82 5.94 5.65 0.89
CA ILE A 82 5.82 4.32 1.50
C ILE A 82 7.00 4.05 2.46
N LEU A 83 8.23 4.42 2.07
CA LEU A 83 9.41 4.27 2.92
C LEU A 83 9.41 5.18 4.15
N ARG A 84 8.60 6.25 4.15
CA ARG A 84 8.34 7.08 5.34
C ARG A 84 7.41 6.36 6.32
N HIS A 85 6.44 5.61 5.82
CA HIS A 85 5.51 4.82 6.62
C HIS A 85 5.99 3.38 6.82
N ARG A 86 7.07 3.23 7.60
CA ARG A 86 7.78 1.94 7.78
C ARG A 86 7.03 0.86 8.56
N SER A 87 5.95 1.20 9.28
CA SER A 87 5.29 0.26 10.19
C SER A 87 4.87 -1.04 9.49
N LEU A 88 4.28 -0.91 8.29
CA LEU A 88 3.77 -2.04 7.53
C LEU A 88 4.94 -2.88 6.98
N LEU A 89 5.96 -2.24 6.40
CA LEU A 89 7.18 -2.90 5.93
C LEU A 89 7.88 -3.70 7.04
N VAL A 90 8.00 -3.11 8.23
CA VAL A 90 8.64 -3.76 9.38
C VAL A 90 7.87 -5.03 9.78
N GLN A 91 6.54 -4.98 9.83
CA GLN A 91 5.73 -6.15 10.17
C GLN A 91 5.97 -7.31 9.20
N HIS A 92 5.97 -7.05 7.89
CA HIS A 92 6.22 -8.11 6.90
C HIS A 92 7.64 -8.66 6.96
N VAL A 93 8.64 -7.80 7.18
CA VAL A 93 10.04 -8.23 7.33
C VAL A 93 10.20 -9.10 8.58
N VAL A 94 9.65 -8.69 9.72
CA VAL A 94 9.69 -9.47 10.96
C VAL A 94 8.98 -10.81 10.78
N LEU A 95 7.79 -10.82 10.17
CA LEU A 95 7.04 -12.04 9.91
C LEU A 95 7.84 -13.00 9.01
N SER A 96 8.47 -12.49 7.94
CA SER A 96 9.30 -13.31 7.05
C SER A 96 10.51 -13.91 7.75
N LEU A 97 11.12 -13.16 8.69
CA LEU A 97 12.29 -13.61 9.43
C LEU A 97 11.92 -14.70 10.44
N VAL A 98 10.81 -14.52 11.16
CA VAL A 98 10.28 -15.54 12.08
C VAL A 98 9.90 -16.81 11.32
N LEU A 99 9.21 -16.69 10.18
CA LEU A 99 8.87 -17.83 9.32
C LEU A 99 10.11 -18.54 8.77
N ALA A 100 11.13 -17.80 8.33
CA ALA A 100 12.37 -18.38 7.82
C ALA A 100 13.10 -19.19 8.89
N LEU A 101 13.18 -18.66 10.11
CA LEU A 101 13.78 -19.36 11.24
C LEU A 101 12.94 -20.57 11.66
N PHE A 102 11.62 -20.41 11.78
CA PHE A 102 10.74 -21.50 12.19
C PHE A 102 10.76 -22.66 11.18
N GLY A 103 10.59 -22.35 9.89
CA GLY A 103 10.68 -23.34 8.82
C GLY A 103 12.07 -23.97 8.73
N GLY A 104 13.13 -23.14 8.81
CA GLY A 104 14.51 -23.63 8.73
C GLY A 104 14.88 -24.56 9.89
N LEU A 105 14.46 -24.25 11.12
CA LEU A 105 14.75 -25.07 12.28
C LEU A 105 14.02 -26.42 12.26
N ILE A 106 12.77 -26.45 11.81
CA ILE A 106 11.98 -27.69 11.74
C ILE A 106 12.58 -28.69 10.75
N PHE A 107 13.07 -28.21 9.61
CA PHE A 107 13.57 -29.04 8.51
C PHE A 107 15.11 -29.07 8.44
N ASN A 108 15.80 -28.69 9.52
CA ASN A 108 17.25 -28.71 9.57
C ASN A 108 17.78 -30.15 9.45
N ASN A 109 18.77 -30.34 8.58
CA ASN A 109 19.53 -31.59 8.43
C ASN A 109 18.69 -32.82 8.00
N VAL A 110 18.00 -32.72 6.86
CA VAL A 110 17.36 -33.89 6.24
C VAL A 110 18.41 -34.93 5.82
N SER A 111 18.21 -36.18 6.25
CA SER A 111 18.97 -37.36 5.82
C SER A 111 18.62 -37.76 4.38
N ASP A 112 19.55 -38.31 3.59
CA ASP A 112 19.32 -38.66 2.17
C ASP A 112 18.57 -39.99 1.94
N ASN A 113 17.71 -40.37 2.88
CA ASN A 113 16.86 -41.56 2.79
C ASN A 113 15.50 -41.23 2.13
N LEU A 114 14.72 -42.25 1.76
CA LEU A 114 13.37 -42.07 1.22
C LEU A 114 12.47 -41.20 2.13
N ALA A 115 12.60 -41.35 3.45
CA ALA A 115 11.92 -40.51 4.45
C ALA A 115 12.38 -39.04 4.40
N GLY A 116 13.65 -38.80 4.07
CA GLY A 116 14.18 -37.45 3.93
C GLY A 116 13.67 -36.72 2.70
N PHE A 117 13.45 -37.43 1.59
CA PHE A 117 12.79 -36.86 0.42
C PHE A 117 11.39 -36.33 0.75
N GLN A 118 10.62 -37.11 1.51
CA GLN A 118 9.30 -36.69 2.01
C GLN A 118 9.39 -35.45 2.91
N ASN A 119 10.38 -35.37 3.80
CA ASN A 119 10.60 -34.19 4.65
C ASN A 119 10.94 -32.94 3.82
N ARG A 120 11.75 -33.05 2.76
CA ARG A 120 12.04 -31.90 1.87
C ARG A 120 10.80 -31.43 1.12
N MET A 121 10.00 -32.35 0.59
CA MET A 121 8.74 -31.99 -0.06
C MET A 121 7.76 -31.32 0.90
N GLY A 122 7.65 -31.84 2.14
CA GLY A 122 6.85 -31.24 3.20
C GLY A 122 7.32 -29.82 3.56
N ALA A 123 8.64 -29.59 3.59
CA ALA A 123 9.20 -28.27 3.82
C ALA A 123 8.77 -27.26 2.75
N PHE A 124 8.91 -27.62 1.47
CA PHE A 124 8.48 -26.74 0.37
C PHE A 124 6.97 -26.48 0.40
N TYR A 125 6.16 -27.50 0.66
CA TYR A 125 4.70 -27.36 0.75
C TYR A 125 4.28 -26.40 1.89
N PHE A 126 4.90 -26.55 3.06
CA PHE A 126 4.64 -25.68 4.22
C PHE A 126 4.89 -24.22 3.83
N ILE A 127 6.05 -23.91 3.24
CA ILE A 127 6.46 -22.55 2.85
C ILE A 127 5.51 -21.96 1.81
N LEU A 128 5.19 -22.72 0.76
CA LEU A 128 4.28 -22.27 -0.29
C LEU A 128 2.90 -21.95 0.28
N THR A 129 2.44 -22.73 1.26
CA THR A 129 1.16 -22.47 1.95
C THR A 129 1.19 -21.18 2.76
N PHE A 130 2.28 -20.89 3.51
CA PHE A 130 2.42 -19.60 4.19
C PHE A 130 2.48 -18.43 3.22
N PHE A 131 3.18 -18.60 2.10
CA PHE A 131 3.21 -17.58 1.05
C PHE A 131 1.82 -17.36 0.44
N GLY A 132 1.04 -18.42 0.23
CA GLY A 132 -0.36 -18.34 -0.20
C GLY A 132 -1.23 -17.58 0.80
N PHE A 133 -1.08 -17.82 2.11
CA PHE A 133 -1.80 -17.05 3.13
C PHE A 133 -1.34 -15.60 3.23
N ALA A 134 -0.05 -15.33 3.04
CA ALA A 134 0.46 -13.96 2.94
C ALA A 134 -0.12 -13.24 1.71
N SER A 135 -0.33 -13.96 0.60
CA SER A 135 -1.05 -13.48 -0.59
C SER A 135 -2.50 -13.12 -0.31
N LEU A 136 -3.21 -13.97 0.42
CA LEU A 136 -4.57 -13.67 0.82
C LEU A 136 -4.65 -12.41 1.71
N SER A 137 -3.78 -12.30 2.72
CA SER A 137 -3.73 -11.12 3.60
C SER A 137 -3.41 -9.82 2.86
N SER A 138 -2.54 -9.86 1.84
CA SER A 138 -2.25 -8.68 1.02
C SER A 138 -3.44 -8.25 0.15
N MET A 139 -4.25 -9.21 -0.31
CA MET A 139 -5.46 -8.92 -1.07
C MET A 139 -6.49 -8.19 -0.20
N ASP A 140 -6.66 -8.61 1.06
CA ASP A 140 -7.56 -7.94 2.01
C ASP A 140 -7.12 -6.50 2.30
N LEU A 141 -5.81 -6.26 2.46
CA LEU A 141 -5.26 -4.92 2.62
C LEU A 141 -5.58 -4.04 1.39
N PHE A 142 -5.41 -4.57 0.18
CA PHE A 142 -5.71 -3.85 -1.05
C PHE A 142 -7.20 -3.47 -1.16
N ILE A 143 -8.11 -4.36 -0.75
CA ILE A 143 -9.56 -4.08 -0.72
C ILE A 143 -9.86 -2.91 0.21
N SER A 144 -9.16 -2.81 1.36
CA SER A 144 -9.35 -1.72 2.32
C SER A 144 -8.91 -0.35 1.79
N GLU A 145 -7.91 -0.31 0.90
CA GLU A 145 -7.38 0.94 0.32
C GLU A 145 -8.09 1.38 -0.97
N ARG A 146 -8.79 0.47 -1.65
CA ARG A 146 -9.59 0.73 -2.86
C ARG A 146 -10.54 1.95 -2.78
N PRO A 147 -11.31 2.22 -1.70
CA PRO A 147 -12.22 3.36 -1.67
C PRO A 147 -11.52 4.72 -1.76
N ILE A 148 -10.30 4.83 -1.23
CA ILE A 148 -9.49 6.06 -1.31
C ILE A 148 -9.06 6.30 -2.75
N PHE A 149 -8.62 5.23 -3.43
CA PHE A 149 -8.25 5.26 -4.84
C PHE A 149 -9.41 5.69 -5.76
N LEU A 150 -10.63 5.18 -5.51
CA LEU A 150 -11.82 5.57 -6.27
C LEU A 150 -12.15 7.06 -6.11
N ARG A 151 -11.90 7.63 -4.92
CA ARG A 151 -12.12 9.05 -4.66
C ARG A 151 -11.11 9.95 -5.38
N GLU A 152 -9.84 9.56 -5.39
CA GLU A 152 -8.77 10.31 -6.08
C GLU A 152 -8.89 10.23 -7.60
N THR A 153 -9.28 9.06 -8.13
CA THR A 153 -9.51 8.86 -9.57
C THR A 153 -10.68 9.69 -10.09
N GLY A 154 -11.74 9.88 -9.29
CA GLY A 154 -12.90 10.70 -9.66
C GLY A 154 -12.59 12.19 -9.87
N ALA A 155 -11.43 12.67 -9.43
CA ALA A 155 -11.01 14.07 -9.58
C ALA A 155 -10.12 14.35 -10.81
N MET A 156 -9.90 13.35 -11.69
CA MET A 156 -9.24 13.51 -13.01
C MET A 156 -7.85 14.19 -12.98
N TYR A 157 -7.07 14.05 -11.90
CA TYR A 157 -5.76 14.69 -11.77
C TYR A 157 -4.62 13.98 -12.54
N TYR A 158 -4.73 12.66 -12.78
CA TYR A 158 -3.72 11.84 -13.46
C TYR A 158 -4.38 10.68 -14.21
N GLY A 159 -3.66 10.08 -15.17
CA GLY A 159 -4.07 8.83 -15.79
C GLY A 159 -4.24 7.74 -14.72
N ALA A 160 -5.49 7.38 -14.42
CA ALA A 160 -5.84 6.46 -13.34
C ALA A 160 -5.06 5.14 -13.43
N PHE A 161 -4.84 4.68 -14.66
CA PHE A 161 -4.09 3.46 -14.95
C PHE A 161 -2.59 3.58 -14.64
N SER A 162 -1.92 4.67 -15.04
CA SER A 162 -0.49 4.88 -14.78
C SER A 162 -0.20 5.01 -13.28
N TYR A 163 -1.06 5.73 -12.56
CA TYR A 163 -0.96 5.84 -11.10
C TYR A 163 -1.19 4.49 -10.42
N PHE A 164 -2.25 3.79 -10.83
CA PHE A 164 -2.58 2.47 -10.29
C PHE A 164 -1.45 1.48 -10.48
N LEU A 165 -0.90 1.39 -11.70
CA LEU A 165 0.16 0.46 -12.03
C LEU A 165 1.46 0.78 -11.27
N ALA A 166 1.83 2.06 -11.18
CA ALA A 166 3.01 2.50 -10.42
C ALA A 166 2.88 2.16 -8.93
N LYS A 167 1.72 2.48 -8.32
CA LYS A 167 1.45 2.22 -6.90
C LYS A 167 1.37 0.73 -6.61
N MET A 168 0.64 -0.03 -7.42
CA MET A 168 0.47 -1.48 -7.26
C MET A 168 1.79 -2.24 -7.44
N THR A 169 2.59 -1.89 -8.44
CA THR A 169 3.89 -2.54 -8.69
C THR A 169 4.86 -2.27 -7.55
N LEU A 170 4.93 -1.01 -7.09
CA LEU A 170 5.81 -0.62 -5.99
C LEU A 170 5.42 -1.30 -4.68
N ASP A 171 4.12 -1.33 -4.37
CA ASP A 171 3.58 -1.96 -3.17
C ASP A 171 3.82 -3.48 -3.17
N SER A 172 3.52 -4.16 -4.28
CA SER A 172 3.79 -5.59 -4.47
C SER A 172 5.29 -5.91 -4.34
N LEU A 173 6.16 -5.08 -4.94
CA LEU A 173 7.60 -5.26 -4.87
C LEU A 173 8.13 -5.11 -3.43
N LEU A 174 7.72 -4.05 -2.72
CA LEU A 174 8.18 -3.77 -1.37
C LEU A 174 7.59 -4.72 -0.31
N LEU A 175 6.33 -5.11 -0.44
CA LEU A 175 5.63 -5.93 0.56
C LEU A 175 5.72 -7.43 0.33
N ARG A 176 5.95 -7.89 -0.90
CA ARG A 176 6.11 -9.32 -1.21
C ARG A 176 7.54 -9.67 -1.57
N VAL A 177 8.15 -9.00 -2.54
CA VAL A 177 9.46 -9.40 -3.07
C VAL A 177 10.57 -9.21 -2.04
N LEU A 178 10.52 -8.12 -1.27
CA LEU A 178 11.50 -7.87 -0.21
C LEU A 178 11.47 -8.96 0.89
N PRO A 179 10.33 -9.24 1.57
CA PRO A 179 10.30 -10.32 2.57
C PRO A 179 10.54 -11.72 1.98
N ALA A 180 10.09 -12.00 0.73
CA ALA A 180 10.38 -13.27 0.05
C ALA A 180 11.87 -13.46 -0.21
N SER A 181 12.56 -12.40 -0.64
CA SER A 181 14.01 -12.46 -0.88
C SER A 181 14.79 -12.73 0.42
N ILE A 182 14.43 -12.06 1.52
CA ILE A 182 15.06 -12.26 2.83
C ILE A 182 14.81 -13.68 3.33
N PHE A 183 13.55 -14.14 3.24
CA PHE A 183 13.16 -15.50 3.60
C PHE A 183 13.97 -16.52 2.79
N ALA A 184 14.04 -16.36 1.47
CA ALA A 184 14.71 -17.30 0.58
C ALA A 184 16.21 -17.42 0.90
N CYS A 185 16.88 -16.29 1.14
CA CYS A 185 18.29 -16.26 1.53
C CYS A 185 18.52 -17.03 2.83
N ILE A 186 17.76 -16.75 3.89
CA ILE A 186 17.97 -17.38 5.20
C ILE A 186 17.61 -18.87 5.15
N PHE A 187 16.45 -19.21 4.59
CA PHE A 187 15.93 -20.57 4.58
C PHE A 187 16.81 -21.52 3.77
N TYR A 188 17.33 -21.07 2.62
CA TYR A 188 18.21 -21.87 1.77
C TYR A 188 19.51 -22.27 2.47
N TRP A 189 20.11 -21.33 3.23
CA TRP A 189 21.31 -21.60 4.03
C TRP A 189 21.03 -22.58 5.18
N ILE A 190 19.90 -22.44 5.89
CA ILE A 190 19.55 -23.31 7.02
C ILE A 190 19.23 -24.74 6.57
N MET A 191 18.54 -24.91 5.45
CA MET A 191 18.24 -26.24 4.89
C MET A 191 19.47 -26.97 4.33
N ALA A 192 20.64 -26.30 4.28
CA ALA A 192 21.86 -26.82 3.68
C ALA A 192 21.60 -27.45 2.29
N LEU A 193 20.83 -26.74 1.45
CA LEU A 193 20.54 -27.21 0.10
C LEU A 193 21.81 -27.16 -0.78
N GLN A 194 21.82 -27.94 -1.87
CA GLN A 194 22.96 -28.00 -2.79
C GLN A 194 23.32 -26.60 -3.31
N ALA A 195 24.52 -26.12 -2.96
CA ALA A 195 25.07 -24.78 -3.21
C ALA A 195 25.38 -24.48 -4.70
N SER A 196 24.41 -24.74 -5.59
CA SER A 196 24.44 -24.33 -6.99
C SER A 196 23.58 -23.09 -7.19
N ALA A 197 24.13 -22.09 -7.89
CA ALA A 197 23.44 -20.84 -8.20
C ALA A 197 22.14 -21.07 -9.00
N GLU A 198 22.12 -22.05 -9.90
CA GLU A 198 20.94 -22.37 -10.71
C GLU A 198 19.75 -22.81 -9.84
N ARG A 199 20.02 -23.63 -8.83
CA ARG A 199 18.98 -24.16 -7.93
C ARG A 199 18.45 -23.08 -6.99
N PHE A 200 19.32 -22.20 -6.54
CA PHE A 200 18.92 -21.03 -5.76
C PHE A 200 18.02 -20.10 -6.57
N LEU A 201 18.38 -19.80 -7.83
CA LEU A 201 17.57 -18.95 -8.71
C LEU A 201 16.19 -19.55 -9.00
N LEU A 202 16.10 -20.85 -9.26
CA LEU A 202 14.81 -21.53 -9.46
C LEU A 202 13.93 -21.46 -8.21
N PHE A 203 14.51 -21.66 -7.03
CA PHE A 203 13.79 -21.53 -5.77
C PHE A 203 13.29 -20.09 -5.54
N TRP A 204 14.16 -19.11 -5.74
CA TRP A 204 13.83 -17.70 -5.60
C TRP A 204 12.73 -17.26 -6.59
N LEU A 205 12.82 -17.70 -7.85
CA LEU A 205 11.81 -17.42 -8.87
C LEU A 205 10.48 -18.07 -8.53
N THR A 206 10.49 -19.29 -8.01
CA THR A 206 9.27 -19.99 -7.57
C THR A 206 8.57 -19.21 -6.45
N LEU A 207 9.32 -18.71 -5.47
CA LEU A 207 8.77 -17.88 -4.40
C LEU A 207 8.28 -16.51 -4.88
N TRP A 208 8.85 -15.98 -5.96
CA TRP A 208 8.38 -14.72 -6.55
C TRP A 208 7.14 -14.92 -7.43
N CYS A 209 7.06 -16.05 -8.14
CA CYS A 209 5.92 -16.39 -8.99
C CYS A 209 4.66 -16.73 -8.18
N CYS A 210 4.85 -17.26 -6.96
CA CYS A 210 3.79 -17.66 -6.05
C CYS A 210 3.23 -16.47 -5.23
#